data_AF-A0A537J2U8-F1
#
_entry.id   AF-A0A537J2U8-F1
#
_cell.length_a   1.000
_cell.length_b   1.000
_cell.length_c   1.000
_cell.angle_alpha   90.00
_cell.angle_beta   90.00
_cell.angle_gamma   90.00
#
_symmetry.space_group_name_H-M   'P 1'
#
loop_
_entity.id
_entity.type
_entity.pdbx_description
1 polymer ?
#
loop_
_entity_poly.entity_id
_entity_poly.type
_entity_poly.pdbx_seq_one_letter_code
_entity_poly.pdbx_strand_id
1 'polypeptide(L)'
;LGISVLAVILAEVFFYRTRRRRLNLSLFTVALVIVFMTWLSFDRLTEMGRWANPNRTPLPILSDWYFLALYQLVKYMPPLWAGIAPALLIGYGMALPFLDRTKETRPLERPFFFVIGLLALAYFIGFTVLIMLNIAVISRDPPVIFAVTVVVLTLAFIWEIAHRRRKALRAAPQAPGRATPGAAPAGG
;
A
#
# COMPACT_ATOMS: atom_id res chain seq x y z
N LEU A 1 15.24 12.79 23.90
CA LEU A 1 14.73 14.18 23.91
C LEU A 1 15.68 15.18 23.22
N GLY A 2 17.01 15.11 23.37
CA GLY A 2 17.93 16.11 22.80
C GLY A 2 18.04 16.18 21.27
N ILE A 3 18.09 15.04 20.57
CA ILE A 3 18.30 15.02 19.10
C ILE A 3 17.07 15.55 18.34
N SER A 4 15.87 15.24 18.83
CA SER A 4 14.60 15.68 18.22
C SER A 4 14.41 17.19 18.32
N VAL A 5 14.78 17.82 19.44
CA VAL A 5 14.67 19.27 19.63
C VAL A 5 15.63 20.01 18.70
N LEU A 6 16.87 19.53 18.59
CA LEU A 6 17.86 20.09 17.66
C LEU A 6 17.39 19.95 16.20
N ALA A 7 16.83 18.81 15.81
CA ALA A 7 16.27 18.61 14.47
C ALA A 7 15.10 19.56 14.17
N VAL A 8 14.22 19.80 15.16
CA VAL A 8 13.09 20.75 15.03
C VAL A 8 13.58 22.18 14.88
N ILE A 9 14.57 22.61 15.69
CA ILE A 9 15.14 23.95 15.60
C ILE A 9 15.83 24.15 14.25
N LEU A 10 16.62 23.17 13.79
CA LEU A 10 17.28 23.22 12.49
C LEU A 10 16.27 23.25 11.34
N ALA A 11 15.19 22.47 11.42
CA ALA A 11 14.11 22.50 10.44
C ALA A 11 13.43 23.88 10.41
N GLU A 12 13.12 24.47 11.57
CA GLU A 12 12.50 25.79 11.68
C GLU A 12 13.42 26.89 11.10
N VAL A 13 14.71 26.86 11.41
CA VAL A 13 15.71 27.76 10.83
C VAL A 13 15.81 27.58 9.32
N PHE A 14 15.77 26.34 8.83
CA PHE A 14 15.75 26.04 7.39
C PHE A 14 14.50 26.59 6.70
N PHE A 15 13.31 26.43 7.28
CA PHE A 15 12.06 26.98 6.73
C PHE A 15 12.03 28.51 6.77
N TYR A 16 12.50 29.12 7.86
CA TYR A 16 12.64 30.57 7.99
C TYR A 16 13.60 31.13 6.92
N ARG A 17 14.76 30.48 6.72
CA ARG A 17 15.77 30.89 5.74
C ARG A 17 15.32 30.67 4.29
N THR A 18 14.61 29.58 4.00
CA THR A 18 14.28 29.18 2.61
C THR A 18 12.97 29.81 2.11
N ARG A 19 12.25 30.58 2.95
CA ARG A 19 10.91 31.17 2.67
C ARG A 19 9.90 30.19 2.02
N ARG A 20 10.11 28.88 2.17
CA ARG A 20 9.14 27.89 1.66
C ARG A 20 7.88 28.00 2.49
N ARG A 21 6.72 27.92 1.84
CA ARG A 21 5.44 27.96 2.55
C ARG A 21 5.43 26.88 3.64
N ARG A 22 5.12 27.29 4.86
CA ARG A 22 4.82 26.37 5.96
C ARG A 22 3.67 25.46 5.51
N LEU A 23 3.59 24.25 6.08
CA LEU A 23 2.41 23.38 5.90
C LEU A 23 1.16 24.23 6.10
N ASN A 24 0.36 24.43 5.04
CA ASN A 24 -0.84 25.27 5.07
C ASN A 24 -1.98 24.50 5.73
N LEU A 25 -1.78 24.09 6.99
CA LEU A 25 -2.75 23.37 7.79
C LEU A 25 -3.57 24.39 8.56
N SER A 26 -4.90 24.21 8.56
CA SER A 26 -5.76 25.03 9.40
C SER A 26 -5.41 24.80 10.87
N LEU A 27 -5.57 25.84 11.69
CA LEU A 27 -5.37 25.73 13.15
C LEU A 27 -6.18 24.57 13.74
N PHE A 28 -7.39 24.35 13.20
CA PHE A 28 -8.25 23.21 13.53
C PHE A 28 -7.57 21.86 13.25
N THR A 29 -6.95 21.68 12.08
CA THR A 29 -6.25 20.44 11.73
C THR A 29 -5.08 20.18 12.67
N VAL A 30 -4.31 21.22 12.99
CA VAL A 30 -3.19 21.13 13.94
C VAL A 30 -3.70 20.76 15.34
N ALA A 31 -4.74 21.43 15.82
CA ALA A 31 -5.35 21.13 17.11
C ALA A 31 -5.88 19.68 17.16
N LEU A 32 -6.55 19.22 16.11
CA LEU A 32 -7.05 17.85 16.00
C LEU A 32 -5.91 16.82 16.05
N VAL A 33 -4.81 17.04 15.31
CA VAL A 33 -3.64 16.15 15.35
C VAL A 33 -3.00 16.12 16.74
N ILE A 34 -2.86 17.28 17.40
CA ILE A 34 -2.29 17.36 18.75
C ILE A 34 -3.19 16.64 19.77
N VAL A 35 -4.50 16.87 19.73
CA VAL A 35 -5.46 16.19 20.60
C VAL A 35 -5.43 14.69 20.38
N PHE A 36 -5.45 14.24 19.12
CA PHE A 36 -5.37 12.83 18.76
C PHE A 36 -4.07 12.18 19.25
N MET A 37 -2.92 12.81 19.02
CA MET A 37 -1.63 12.31 19.49
C MET A 37 -1.54 12.25 21.01
N THR A 38 -2.07 13.27 21.69
CA THR A 38 -2.09 13.34 23.15
C THR A 38 -2.99 12.24 23.71
N TRP A 39 -4.18 12.05 23.13
CA TRP A 39 -5.12 11.00 23.51
C TRP A 39 -4.49 9.59 23.35
N LEU A 40 -3.83 9.33 22.22
CA LEU A 40 -3.08 8.08 22.00
C LEU A 40 -1.92 7.87 22.98
N SER A 41 -1.37 8.94 23.56
CA SER A 41 -0.26 8.88 24.51
C SER A 41 -0.74 8.60 25.94
N PHE A 42 -1.94 9.07 26.28
CA PHE A 42 -2.56 8.83 27.59
C PHE A 42 -3.17 7.44 27.69
N ASP A 43 -3.78 6.95 26.60
CA ASP A 43 -4.15 5.56 26.51
C ASP A 43 -2.85 4.74 26.43
N ARG A 44 -2.63 3.82 27.37
CA ARG A 44 -1.35 3.13 27.61
C ARG A 44 -1.03 2.12 26.49
N LEU A 45 -0.97 2.56 25.23
CA LEU A 45 -0.48 1.77 24.10
C LEU A 45 0.98 1.34 24.27
N THR A 46 1.72 2.00 25.16
CA THR A 46 3.06 1.60 25.59
C THR A 46 3.00 0.99 27.00
N GLU A 47 2.52 -0.25 27.11
CA GLU A 47 2.90 -1.08 28.25
C GLU A 47 4.43 -1.21 28.20
N MET A 48 5.12 -0.54 29.13
CA MET A 48 6.55 -0.77 29.31
C MET A 48 6.71 -2.22 29.73
N GLY A 49 7.13 -3.06 28.78
CA GLY A 49 7.26 -4.50 28.98
C GLY A 49 8.14 -4.84 30.17
N ARG A 50 7.96 -6.05 30.71
CA ARG A 50 8.84 -6.57 31.76
C ARG A 50 10.30 -6.58 31.28
N TRP A 51 11.23 -6.39 32.21
CA TRP A 51 12.65 -6.53 31.90
C TRP A 51 12.95 -7.87 31.24
N ALA A 52 13.83 -7.84 30.25
CA ALA A 52 14.20 -9.02 29.48
C ALA A 52 14.83 -10.06 30.41
N ASN A 53 14.28 -11.28 30.38
CA ASN A 53 14.83 -12.43 31.09
C ASN A 53 15.20 -13.52 30.06
N PRO A 54 16.49 -13.83 29.86
CA PRO A 54 16.90 -14.84 28.87
C PRO A 54 16.44 -16.26 29.23
N ASN A 55 16.10 -16.52 30.51
CA ASN A 55 15.67 -17.82 31.00
C ASN A 55 14.14 -18.02 30.93
N ARG A 56 13.38 -17.00 30.50
CA ARG A 56 11.92 -17.03 30.46
C ARG A 56 11.40 -16.33 29.21
N THR A 57 10.87 -17.09 28.26
CA THR A 57 10.16 -16.53 27.11
C THR A 57 8.76 -16.07 27.54
N PRO A 58 8.43 -14.77 27.43
CA PRO A 58 7.09 -14.30 27.72
C PRO A 58 6.12 -14.82 26.66
N LEU A 59 5.04 -15.47 27.09
CA LEU A 59 3.91 -15.83 26.25
C LEU A 59 2.77 -14.82 26.52
N PRO A 60 2.04 -14.36 25.49
CA PRO A 60 2.17 -14.70 24.07
C PRO A 60 3.18 -13.80 23.31
N ILE A 61 3.95 -14.39 22.38
CA ILE A 61 5.00 -13.70 21.62
C ILE A 61 4.38 -13.10 20.35
N LEU A 62 3.67 -11.98 20.49
CA LEU A 62 3.14 -11.22 19.35
C LEU A 62 3.99 -9.96 19.14
N SER A 63 4.21 -9.61 17.87
CA SER A 63 4.74 -8.30 17.50
C SER A 63 3.66 -7.23 17.62
N ASP A 64 4.07 -5.96 17.58
CA ASP A 64 3.11 -4.85 17.51
C ASP A 64 2.21 -4.94 16.27
N TRP A 65 1.04 -4.30 16.35
CA TRP A 65 -0.05 -4.40 15.37
C TRP A 65 0.38 -4.17 13.91
N TYR A 66 1.33 -3.25 13.67
CA TYR A 66 1.84 -2.92 12.34
C TYR A 66 2.79 -3.99 11.77
N PHE A 67 3.31 -4.88 12.63
CA PHE A 67 4.15 -6.01 12.25
C PHE A 67 3.41 -7.35 12.25
N LEU A 68 2.18 -7.43 12.76
CA LEU A 68 1.43 -8.70 12.85
C LEU A 68 1.28 -9.40 11.51
N ALA A 69 0.90 -8.66 10.46
CA ALA A 69 0.80 -9.21 9.12
C ALA A 69 2.12 -9.78 8.59
N LEU A 70 3.22 -9.05 8.83
CA LEU A 70 4.55 -9.47 8.41
C LEU A 70 5.00 -10.70 9.20
N TYR A 71 4.75 -10.73 10.51
CA TYR A 71 5.09 -11.87 11.37
C TYR A 71 4.35 -13.14 10.94
N GLN A 72 3.07 -13.02 10.59
CA GLN A 72 2.30 -14.15 10.06
C GLN A 72 2.82 -14.62 8.69
N LEU A 73 3.21 -13.70 7.80
CA LEU A 73 3.84 -14.06 6.52
C LEU A 73 5.14 -14.84 6.75
N VAL A 74 5.98 -14.38 7.68
CA VAL A 74 7.24 -15.02 8.04
C VAL A 74 7.03 -16.42 8.62
N LYS A 75 5.97 -16.64 9.41
CA LYS A 75 5.61 -17.97 9.94
C LYS A 75 5.28 -19.00 8.85
N TYR A 76 4.82 -18.56 7.69
CA TYR A 76 4.51 -19.44 6.57
C TYR A 76 5.72 -19.80 5.71
N MET A 77 6.90 -19.25 6.02
CA MET A 77 8.09 -19.39 5.19
C MET A 77 9.14 -20.30 5.83
N PRO A 78 9.91 -21.05 5.01
CA PRO A 78 11.14 -21.68 5.48
C PRO A 78 12.15 -20.64 6.03
N PRO A 79 13.08 -21.03 6.92
CA PRO A 79 13.96 -20.10 7.64
C PRO A 79 14.74 -19.11 6.76
N LEU A 80 15.20 -19.54 5.58
CA LEU A 80 15.89 -18.67 4.64
C LEU A 80 14.99 -17.54 4.13
N TRP A 81 13.79 -17.88 3.68
CA TRP A 81 12.83 -16.93 3.11
C TRP A 81 12.24 -16.02 4.18
N ALA A 82 12.05 -16.53 5.40
CA ALA A 82 11.62 -15.78 6.56
C ALA A 82 12.52 -14.54 6.84
N GLY A 83 13.83 -14.66 6.64
CA GLY A 83 14.77 -13.54 6.81
C GLY A 83 14.82 -12.58 5.60
N ILE A 84 14.64 -13.10 4.39
CA ILE A 84 14.80 -12.33 3.14
C ILE A 84 13.52 -11.57 2.75
N ALA A 85 12.35 -12.18 2.96
CA ALA A 85 11.07 -11.65 2.49
C ALA A 85 10.75 -10.23 3.00
N PRO A 86 11.01 -9.85 4.27
CA PRO A 86 10.81 -8.47 4.72
C PRO A 86 11.62 -7.46 3.92
N ALA A 87 12.88 -7.77 3.64
CA ALA A 87 13.76 -6.89 2.85
C ALA A 87 13.27 -6.78 1.40
N LEU A 88 12.81 -7.88 0.79
CA LEU A 88 12.21 -7.87 -0.54
C LEU A 88 10.91 -7.05 -0.59
N LEU A 89 10.07 -7.14 0.45
CA LEU A 89 8.82 -6.37 0.52
C LEU A 89 9.10 -4.86 0.55
N ILE A 90 10.07 -4.43 1.38
CA ILE A 90 10.52 -3.04 1.43
C ILE A 90 11.14 -2.63 0.10
N GLY A 91 12.04 -3.44 -0.45
CA GLY A 91 12.69 -3.19 -1.74
C GLY A 91 11.67 -3.06 -2.89
N TYR A 92 10.64 -3.89 -2.91
CA TYR A 92 9.54 -3.80 -3.87
C TYR A 92 8.76 -2.49 -3.70
N GLY A 93 8.43 -2.09 -2.48
CA GLY A 93 7.77 -0.81 -2.20
C GLY A 93 8.61 0.39 -2.68
N MET A 94 9.93 0.34 -2.48
CA MET A 94 10.85 1.38 -2.97
C MET A 94 10.99 1.37 -4.50
N ALA A 95 10.90 0.20 -5.13
CA ALA A 95 10.97 0.05 -6.58
C ALA A 95 9.66 0.43 -7.30
N LEU A 96 8.53 0.42 -6.58
CA LEU A 96 7.20 0.69 -7.11
C LEU A 96 7.09 1.95 -8.01
N PRO A 97 7.57 3.14 -7.61
CA PRO A 97 7.49 4.35 -8.46
C PRO A 97 8.28 4.24 -9.76
N PHE A 98 9.28 3.37 -9.83
CA PHE A 98 10.08 3.16 -11.05
C PHE A 98 9.46 2.11 -11.97
N LEU A 99 8.71 1.19 -11.39
CA LEU A 99 8.01 0.11 -12.08
C LEU A 99 6.70 0.60 -12.70
N ASP A 100 5.96 1.46 -11.99
CA ASP A 100 4.74 2.08 -12.49
C ASP A 100 4.99 3.46 -13.15
N ARG A 101 5.38 3.42 -14.42
CA ARG A 101 5.66 4.62 -15.24
C ARG A 101 4.43 5.22 -15.91
N THR A 102 3.22 4.82 -15.49
CA THR A 102 2.00 5.35 -16.11
C THR A 102 1.88 6.85 -15.80
N LYS A 103 1.30 7.65 -16.73
CA LYS A 103 1.10 9.10 -16.53
C LYS A 103 -0.20 9.45 -15.82
N GLU A 104 -1.15 8.52 -15.81
CA GLU A 104 -2.51 8.72 -15.31
C GLU A 104 -2.58 8.70 -13.79
N THR A 105 -3.25 9.63 -13.13
CA THR A 105 -3.30 9.66 -11.65
C THR A 105 -4.41 8.79 -11.07
N ARG A 106 -5.37 8.36 -11.90
CA ARG A 106 -6.55 7.61 -11.44
C ARG A 106 -6.22 6.12 -11.23
N PRO A 107 -6.55 5.54 -10.06
CA PRO A 107 -6.24 4.14 -9.77
C PRO A 107 -6.84 3.15 -10.78
N LEU A 108 -8.08 3.41 -11.24
CA LEU A 108 -8.78 2.55 -12.21
C LEU A 108 -8.18 2.58 -13.63
N GLU A 109 -7.33 3.57 -13.91
CA GLU A 109 -6.60 3.66 -15.18
C GLU A 109 -5.27 2.90 -15.12
N ARG A 110 -4.92 2.33 -13.96
CA ARG A 110 -3.76 1.45 -13.71
C ARG A 110 -4.21 0.12 -13.07
N PRO A 111 -5.08 -0.67 -13.74
CA PRO A 111 -5.77 -1.78 -13.10
C PRO A 111 -4.82 -2.84 -12.49
N PHE A 112 -3.67 -3.12 -13.11
CA PHE A 112 -2.70 -4.07 -12.54
C PHE A 112 -2.14 -3.62 -11.18
N PHE A 113 -1.58 -2.40 -11.11
CA PHE A 113 -0.99 -1.86 -9.89
C PHE A 113 -2.04 -1.60 -8.81
N PHE A 114 -3.25 -1.21 -9.21
CA PHE A 114 -4.38 -1.07 -8.30
C PHE A 114 -4.73 -2.41 -7.62
N VAL A 115 -4.81 -3.50 -8.39
CA VAL A 115 -5.10 -4.83 -7.83
C VAL A 115 -3.97 -5.29 -6.91
N ILE A 116 -2.70 -5.05 -7.24
CA ILE A 116 -1.58 -5.37 -6.34
C ILE A 116 -1.72 -4.62 -5.01
N GLY A 117 -2.03 -3.32 -5.04
CA GLY A 117 -2.22 -2.52 -3.83
C GLY A 117 -3.40 -3.03 -2.99
N LEU A 118 -4.52 -3.36 -3.63
CA LEU A 118 -5.68 -3.92 -2.96
C LEU A 118 -5.39 -5.30 -2.35
N LEU A 119 -4.65 -6.15 -3.07
CA LEU A 119 -4.23 -7.47 -2.61
C LEU A 119 -3.28 -7.36 -1.41
N ALA A 120 -2.33 -6.42 -1.45
CA ALA A 120 -1.43 -6.15 -0.33
C ALA A 120 -2.20 -5.69 0.92
N LEU A 121 -3.21 -4.82 0.76
CA LEU A 121 -4.08 -4.41 1.86
C LEU A 121 -4.91 -5.59 2.41
N ALA A 122 -5.46 -6.41 1.53
CA ALA A 122 -6.22 -7.60 1.90
C ALA A 122 -5.35 -8.60 2.68
N TYR A 123 -4.10 -8.82 2.26
CA TYR A 123 -3.15 -9.65 3.01
C TYR A 123 -2.74 -9.03 4.34
N PHE A 124 -2.52 -7.71 4.39
CA PHE A 124 -2.22 -7.04 5.65
C PHE A 124 -3.33 -7.27 6.69
N ILE A 125 -4.59 -7.05 6.30
CA ILE A 125 -5.74 -7.25 7.18
C ILE A 125 -5.93 -8.74 7.50
N GLY A 126 -5.96 -9.60 6.48
CA GLY A 126 -6.22 -11.03 6.63
C GLY A 126 -5.19 -11.73 7.52
N PHE A 127 -3.90 -11.45 7.32
CA PHE A 127 -2.83 -12.00 8.16
C PHE A 127 -2.89 -11.48 9.60
N THR A 128 -3.24 -10.20 9.78
CA THR A 128 -3.45 -9.63 11.12
C THR A 128 -4.61 -10.32 11.85
N VAL A 129 -5.72 -10.56 11.16
CA VAL A 129 -6.89 -11.26 11.73
C VAL A 129 -6.55 -12.71 12.06
N LEU A 130 -5.89 -13.43 11.14
CA LEU A 130 -5.49 -14.83 11.34
C LEU A 130 -4.64 -15.02 12.60
N ILE A 131 -3.69 -14.10 12.83
CA ILE A 131 -2.81 -14.19 14.00
C ILE A 131 -3.49 -13.73 15.28
N MET A 132 -4.28 -12.66 15.24
CA MET A 132 -5.01 -12.17 16.41
C MET A 132 -6.04 -13.18 16.92
N LEU A 133 -6.72 -13.86 16.00
CA LEU A 133 -7.73 -14.88 16.33
C LEU A 133 -7.13 -16.27 16.53
N ASN A 134 -5.82 -16.44 16.34
CA ASN A 134 -5.10 -17.72 16.46
C ASN A 134 -5.69 -18.86 15.60
N ILE A 135 -6.28 -18.54 14.45
CA ILE A 135 -6.96 -19.50 13.54
C ILE A 135 -6.09 -19.96 12.37
N ALA A 136 -4.81 -19.59 12.37
CA ALA A 136 -3.88 -19.89 11.28
C ALA A 136 -3.51 -21.38 11.19
N VAL A 137 -3.58 -21.96 10.00
CA VAL A 137 -3.23 -23.36 9.71
C VAL A 137 -2.05 -23.40 8.75
N ILE A 138 -0.84 -23.58 9.31
CA ILE A 138 0.43 -23.47 8.59
C ILE A 138 0.56 -24.48 7.43
N SER A 139 -0.09 -25.65 7.52
CA SER A 139 -0.03 -26.67 6.47
C SER A 139 -0.94 -26.38 5.27
N ARG A 140 -2.07 -25.69 5.48
CA ARG A 140 -3.10 -25.47 4.45
C ARG A 140 -3.04 -24.08 3.85
N ASP A 141 -2.82 -23.08 4.68
CA ASP A 141 -2.98 -21.68 4.27
C ASP A 141 -1.95 -21.24 3.22
N PRO A 142 -0.65 -21.60 3.29
CA PRO A 142 0.32 -21.12 2.30
C PRO A 142 0.03 -21.57 0.85
N PRO A 143 -0.30 -22.85 0.57
CA PRO A 143 -0.73 -23.25 -0.78
C PRO A 143 -1.98 -22.50 -1.27
N VAL A 144 -2.96 -22.29 -0.39
CA VAL A 144 -4.20 -21.56 -0.74
C VAL A 144 -3.91 -20.10 -1.06
N ILE A 145 -3.12 -19.43 -0.21
CA ILE A 145 -2.70 -18.04 -0.43
C ILE A 145 -1.96 -17.93 -1.77
N PHE A 146 -1.01 -18.82 -2.04
CA PHE A 146 -0.27 -18.83 -3.29
C PHE A 146 -1.20 -19.00 -4.51
N ALA A 147 -2.13 -19.98 -4.47
CA ALA A 147 -3.09 -20.19 -5.54
C ALA A 147 -3.97 -18.95 -5.79
N VAL A 148 -4.49 -18.33 -4.72
CA VAL A 148 -5.28 -17.09 -4.81
C VAL A 148 -4.45 -15.96 -5.39
N THR A 149 -3.20 -15.77 -4.94
CA THR A 149 -2.29 -14.75 -5.48
C THR A 149 -2.14 -14.94 -6.99
N VAL A 150 -1.82 -16.15 -7.43
CA VAL A 150 -1.58 -16.45 -8.86
C VAL A 150 -2.84 -16.19 -9.68
N VAL A 151 -4.01 -16.66 -9.24
CA VAL A 151 -5.28 -16.42 -9.93
C VAL A 151 -5.59 -14.92 -10.02
N VAL A 152 -5.51 -14.19 -8.90
CA VAL A 152 -5.82 -12.76 -8.85
C VAL A 152 -4.87 -11.95 -9.72
N LEU A 153 -3.56 -12.22 -9.66
CA LEU A 153 -2.58 -11.51 -10.49
C LEU A 153 -2.73 -11.84 -11.98
N THR A 154 -3.09 -13.08 -12.33
CA THR A 154 -3.36 -13.47 -13.71
C THR A 154 -4.59 -12.72 -14.25
N LEU A 155 -5.66 -12.66 -13.47
CA LEU A 155 -6.86 -11.89 -13.84
C LEU A 155 -6.56 -10.39 -13.93
N ALA A 156 -5.77 -9.84 -13.02
CA ALA A 156 -5.33 -8.44 -13.06
C ALA A 156 -4.52 -8.14 -14.32
N PHE A 157 -3.64 -9.05 -14.71
CA PHE A 157 -2.83 -8.92 -15.92
C PHE A 157 -3.68 -8.98 -17.19
N ILE A 158 -4.64 -9.91 -17.25
CA ILE A 158 -5.62 -9.97 -18.35
C ILE A 158 -6.44 -8.68 -18.41
N TRP A 159 -6.89 -8.16 -17.27
CA TRP A 159 -7.63 -6.91 -17.20
C TRP A 159 -6.81 -5.71 -17.68
N GLU A 160 -5.52 -5.64 -17.33
CA GLU A 160 -4.58 -4.64 -17.82
C GLU A 160 -4.45 -4.68 -19.35
N ILE A 161 -4.25 -5.87 -19.93
CA ILE A 161 -4.19 -6.03 -21.39
C ILE A 161 -5.50 -5.55 -22.04
N ALA A 162 -6.65 -5.98 -21.51
CA ALA A 162 -7.95 -5.59 -22.03
C ALA A 162 -8.20 -4.08 -21.86
N HIS A 163 -7.74 -3.48 -20.77
CA HIS A 163 -7.84 -2.04 -20.52
C HIS A 163 -7.01 -1.24 -21.53
N ARG A 164 -5.75 -1.63 -21.76
CA ARG A 164 -4.88 -1.00 -22.77
C ARG A 164 -5.46 -1.12 -24.18
N ARG A 165 -5.99 -2.30 -24.54
CA ARG A 165 -6.67 -2.51 -25.83
C ARG A 165 -7.89 -1.60 -25.99
N ARG A 166 -8.77 -1.52 -24.99
CA ARG A 166 -9.94 -0.64 -25.01
C ARG A 166 -9.55 0.83 -25.13
N LYS A 167 -8.50 1.25 -24.43
CA LYS A 167 -7.97 2.62 -24.51
C LYS A 167 -7.42 2.93 -25.90
N ALA A 168 -6.68 2.00 -26.51
CA ALA A 168 -6.18 2.14 -27.88
C ALA A 168 -7.32 2.22 -28.92
N LEU A 169 -8.34 1.38 -28.79
CA LEU A 169 -9.52 1.42 -29.68
C LEU A 169 -10.31 2.73 -29.57
N ARG A 170 -10.43 3.29 -28.36
CA ARG A 170 -11.09 4.60 -28.15
C ARG A 170 -10.26 5.78 -28.67
N ALA A 171 -8.94 5.62 -28.73
CA ALA A 171 -8.02 6.63 -29.24
C ALA A 171 -7.82 6.54 -30.77
N ALA A 172 -8.24 5.44 -31.41
CA ALA A 172 -8.25 5.35 -32.86
C ALA A 172 -9.21 6.41 -33.41
N PRO A 173 -8.81 7.19 -34.44
CA PRO A 173 -9.72 8.12 -35.09
C PRO A 173 -10.98 7.36 -35.50
N GLN A 174 -12.16 7.89 -35.19
CA GLN A 174 -13.39 7.40 -35.81
C GLN A 174 -13.13 7.45 -37.33
N ALA A 175 -13.13 6.29 -37.99
CA ALA A 175 -13.05 6.24 -39.44
C ALA A 175 -14.09 7.24 -39.96
N PRO A 176 -13.74 8.15 -40.89
CA PRO A 176 -14.70 9.11 -41.42
C PRO A 176 -15.92 8.30 -41.83
N GLY A 177 -17.04 8.57 -41.15
CA GLY A 177 -18.27 7.84 -41.36
C GLY A 177 -18.51 7.76 -42.85
N ARG A 178 -18.89 6.56 -43.32
CA ARG A 178 -19.33 6.30 -44.70
C ARG A 178 -19.90 7.57 -45.29
N ALA A 179 -19.21 8.16 -46.26
CA ALA A 179 -19.81 9.19 -47.09
C ALA A 179 -21.16 8.64 -47.55
N THR A 180 -22.24 9.31 -47.15
CA THR A 180 -23.59 9.03 -47.64
C THR A 180 -23.50 9.05 -49.17
N PRO A 181 -23.77 7.94 -49.87
CA PRO A 181 -23.73 7.96 -51.32
C PRO A 181 -24.82 8.90 -51.83
N GLY A 182 -24.40 10.00 -52.46
CA GLY A 182 -25.17 10.81 -53.40
C GLY A 182 -26.57 11.22 -52.98
N ALA A 183 -26.70 12.39 -52.34
CA ALA A 183 -27.86 13.22 -52.63
C ALA A 183 -27.61 13.86 -54.01
N ALA A 184 -28.21 13.30 -55.05
CA ALA A 184 -28.18 13.83 -56.40
C ALA A 184 -28.71 15.29 -56.41
N PRO A 185 -28.12 16.20 -57.21
CA PRO A 185 -28.70 17.51 -57.40
C PRO A 185 -30.00 17.35 -58.20
N ALA A 186 -31.14 17.58 -57.55
CA ALA A 186 -32.41 17.76 -58.26
C ALA A 186 -32.37 19.12 -58.96
N GLY A 187 -32.00 19.11 -60.24
CA GLY A 187 -32.34 20.17 -61.17
C GLY A 187 -33.76 19.94 -61.72
N GLY A 188 -34.54 21.02 -61.81
CA GLY A 188 -35.91 21.04 -62.32
C GLY A 188 -36.71 22.18 -61.71
#